data_AF-A0A4R0FLU1-F1
#
_entry.id   AF-A0A4R0FLU1-F1
#
_cell.length_a   1.000
_cell.length_b   1.000
_cell.length_c   1.000
_cell.angle_alpha   90.00
_cell.angle_beta   90.00
_cell.angle_gamma   90.00
#
_symmetry.space_group_name_H-M   'P 1'
#
loop_
_entity.id
_entity.type
_entity.pdbx_description
1 polymer ?
#
loop_
_entity_poly.entity_id
_entity_poly.type
_entity_poly.pdbx_seq_one_letter_code
_entity_poly.pdbx_strand_id
1 'polypeptide(L)'
;MPHILVFHPDDHPAHLKKVGNWVITFPPDSPLECTSQLIIRSVIPPQMDKQWQLQSLEIQQTEVIQHWEIVSISYFDGTDLRKLNSEQFNIDADKMMNALTLDLKKYDVYVELK
;
A
#
# COMPACT_ATOMS: atom_id res chain seq x y z
N MET A 1 -10.60 7.03 11.24
CA MET A 1 -10.57 5.56 11.45
C MET A 1 -9.31 5.05 10.78
N PRO A 2 -8.61 4.07 11.36
CA PRO A 2 -7.42 3.50 10.72
C PRO A 2 -7.82 2.86 9.40
N HIS A 3 -7.08 3.10 8.33
CA HIS A 3 -7.33 2.44 7.05
C HIS A 3 -6.54 1.12 7.05
N ILE A 4 -7.24 0.00 7.05
CA ILE A 4 -6.64 -1.33 7.21
C ILE A 4 -6.73 -2.08 5.89
N LEU A 5 -5.61 -2.60 5.42
CA LEU A 5 -5.55 -3.62 4.38
C LEU A 5 -5.65 -5.00 5.03
N VAL A 6 -6.66 -5.76 4.62
CA VAL A 6 -6.89 -7.14 5.05
C VAL A 6 -6.47 -8.07 3.92
N PHE A 7 -5.32 -8.72 4.09
CA PHE A 7 -4.80 -9.69 3.14
C PHE A 7 -5.43 -11.06 3.38
N HIS A 8 -5.65 -11.82 2.30
CA HIS A 8 -5.98 -13.23 2.40
C HIS A 8 -4.85 -14.00 3.11
N PRO A 9 -5.13 -15.06 3.89
CA PRO A 9 -4.11 -15.81 4.63
C PRO A 9 -2.94 -16.31 3.76
N ASP A 10 -3.21 -16.66 2.51
CA ASP A 10 -2.20 -17.14 1.56
C ASP A 10 -1.39 -16.00 0.91
N ASP A 11 -1.85 -14.75 1.04
CA ASP A 11 -1.29 -13.56 0.40
C ASP A 11 -0.52 -12.67 1.38
N HIS A 12 0.19 -13.28 2.33
CA HIS A 12 0.94 -12.53 3.35
C HIS A 12 1.93 -11.54 2.69
N PRO A 13 1.81 -10.22 2.92
CA PRO A 13 2.50 -9.21 2.09
C PRO A 13 4.02 -9.28 2.17
N ALA A 14 4.58 -9.72 3.30
CA ALA A 14 6.03 -9.92 3.44
C ALA A 14 6.60 -11.01 2.50
N HIS A 15 5.76 -11.92 1.99
CA HIS A 15 6.18 -13.00 1.09
C HIS A 15 6.02 -12.65 -0.39
N LEU A 16 5.20 -11.65 -0.70
CA LEU A 16 4.80 -11.33 -2.07
C LEU A 16 5.93 -10.75 -2.93
N LYS A 17 6.94 -10.08 -2.34
CA LYS A 17 8.14 -9.46 -2.97
C LYS A 17 7.86 -8.51 -4.16
N LYS A 18 7.24 -9.00 -5.22
CA LYS A 18 6.78 -8.26 -6.40
C LYS A 18 5.46 -8.84 -6.91
N VAL A 19 4.47 -7.97 -7.11
CA VAL A 19 3.14 -8.31 -7.64
C VAL A 19 2.82 -7.34 -8.77
N GLY A 20 2.87 -7.82 -10.01
CA GLY A 20 2.70 -6.95 -11.18
C GLY A 20 3.66 -5.75 -11.18
N ASN A 21 3.10 -4.54 -11.17
CA ASN A 21 3.86 -3.28 -11.11
C ASN A 21 4.30 -2.89 -9.69
N TRP A 22 3.97 -3.65 -8.66
CA TRP A 22 4.27 -3.32 -7.27
C TRP A 22 5.46 -4.13 -6.77
N VAL A 23 6.34 -3.49 -6.02
CA VAL A 23 7.44 -4.10 -5.28
C VAL A 23 7.20 -3.87 -3.80
N ILE A 24 7.35 -4.92 -2.99
CA ILE A 24 7.09 -4.92 -1.56
C ILE A 24 8.41 -5.20 -0.86
N THR A 25 8.86 -4.24 -0.05
CA THR A 25 10.17 -4.25 0.61
C THR A 25 10.07 -3.76 2.05
N PHE A 26 11.04 -4.12 2.87
CA PHE A 26 11.19 -3.52 4.20
C PHE A 26 11.73 -2.08 4.10
N PRO A 27 11.40 -1.20 5.05
CA PRO A 27 12.02 0.12 5.16
C PRO A 27 13.56 0.01 5.25
N PRO A 28 14.32 0.94 4.66
CA PRO A 28 15.79 0.85 4.57
C PRO A 28 16.48 0.85 5.95
N ASP A 29 15.89 1.54 6.93
CA ASP A 29 16.42 1.63 8.31
C ASP A 29 15.73 0.66 9.26
N SER A 30 14.91 -0.27 8.76
CA SER A 30 14.27 -1.27 9.62
C SER A 30 15.31 -2.27 10.10
N PRO A 31 15.34 -2.64 11.39
CA PRO A 31 16.10 -3.79 11.85
C PRO A 31 15.79 -5.01 10.99
N LEU A 32 16.78 -5.85 10.68
CA LEU A 32 16.60 -7.06 9.86
C LEU A 32 15.49 -8.00 10.37
N GLU A 33 15.12 -7.90 11.65
CA GLU A 33 14.05 -8.68 12.28
C GLU A 33 12.69 -7.96 12.32
N CYS A 34 12.61 -6.74 11.81
CA CYS A 34 11.38 -5.95 11.79
C CYS A 34 10.51 -6.36 10.60
N THR A 35 9.75 -7.46 10.77
CA THR A 35 8.78 -7.89 9.75
C THR A 35 7.46 -7.12 9.83
N SER A 36 7.33 -6.20 10.77
CA SER A 36 6.07 -5.50 11.06
C SER A 36 5.86 -4.27 10.18
N GLN A 37 6.82 -3.86 9.35
CA GLN A 37 6.65 -2.71 8.44
C GLN A 37 7.07 -3.06 7.02
N LEU A 38 6.28 -2.61 6.06
CA LEU A 38 6.52 -2.82 4.64
C LEU A 38 6.23 -1.54 3.86
N ILE A 39 6.95 -1.38 2.76
CA ILE A 39 6.73 -0.37 1.75
C ILE A 39 6.31 -1.09 0.48
N ILE A 40 5.13 -0.75 -0.02
CA ILE A 40 4.64 -1.18 -1.33
C ILE A 40 4.88 -0.01 -2.29
N ARG A 41 5.75 -0.18 -3.29
CA ARG A 41 6.13 0.86 -4.25
C ARG A 41 5.79 0.44 -5.67
N SER A 42 5.29 1.39 -6.45
CA SER A 42 5.08 1.20 -7.87
C SER A 42 6.39 1.28 -8.64
N VAL A 43 6.62 0.33 -9.55
CA VAL A 43 7.71 0.34 -10.54
C VAL A 43 7.35 1.25 -11.71
N ILE A 44 6.08 1.22 -12.12
CA ILE A 44 5.51 2.11 -13.13
C ILE A 44 4.22 2.65 -12.52
N PRO A 45 4.22 3.90 -12.03
CA PRO A 45 3.07 4.49 -11.37
C PRO A 45 1.82 4.33 -12.24
N PRO A 46 0.78 3.64 -11.76
CA PRO A 46 -0.44 3.49 -12.54
C PRO A 46 -0.99 4.89 -12.82
N GLN A 47 -1.32 5.17 -14.08
CA GLN A 47 -2.09 6.36 -14.41
C GLN A 47 -3.50 6.15 -13.85
N MET A 48 -3.74 6.61 -12.64
CA MET A 48 -5.11 6.80 -12.14
C MET A 48 -5.66 8.11 -12.72
N ASP A 49 -6.98 8.25 -12.79
CA ASP A 49 -7.71 9.36 -13.43
C ASP A 49 -6.97 10.70 -13.36
N LYS A 50 -6.26 11.06 -14.46
CA LYS A 50 -5.54 12.30 -14.84
C LYS A 50 -4.89 13.22 -13.78
N GLN A 51 -5.02 12.97 -12.48
CA GLN A 51 -4.71 13.87 -11.38
C GLN A 51 -3.87 13.19 -10.31
N TRP A 52 -4.01 11.87 -10.08
CA TRP A 52 -3.23 11.20 -9.02
C TRP A 52 -2.51 9.96 -9.54
N GLN A 53 -1.29 9.73 -9.08
CA GLN A 53 -0.56 8.49 -9.35
C GLN A 53 0.04 7.98 -8.05
N LEU A 54 -0.49 6.86 -7.56
CA LEU A 54 0.03 6.21 -6.36
C LEU A 54 1.48 5.74 -6.60
N GLN A 55 2.41 6.28 -5.81
CA GLN A 55 3.84 5.98 -5.91
C GLN A 55 4.24 4.90 -4.92
N SER A 56 3.84 5.06 -3.67
CA SER A 56 4.08 4.06 -2.64
C SER A 56 3.11 4.22 -1.47
N LEU A 57 2.95 3.16 -0.71
CA LEU A 57 2.37 3.19 0.62
C LEU A 57 3.28 2.48 1.61
N GLU A 58 3.24 2.95 2.84
CA GLU A 58 3.86 2.33 4.00
C GLU A 58 2.77 1.70 4.84
N ILE A 59 2.95 0.43 5.17
CA ILE A 59 2.00 -0.35 5.96
C ILE A 59 2.68 -0.98 7.16
N GLN A 60 1.93 -1.10 8.24
CA GLN A 60 2.38 -1.69 9.49
C GLN A 60 1.47 -2.84 9.90
N GLN A 61 2.05 -3.98 10.24
CA GLN A 61 1.34 -5.13 10.76
C GLN A 61 0.71 -4.80 12.10
N THR A 62 -0.57 -5.12 12.24
CA THR A 62 -1.29 -5.03 13.52
C THR A 62 -1.12 -6.32 14.33
N GLU A 63 -1.78 -6.42 15.49
CA GLU A 63 -1.82 -7.67 16.27
C GLU A 63 -2.50 -8.84 15.50
N VAL A 64 -3.33 -8.53 14.50
CA VAL A 64 -3.95 -9.52 13.62
C VAL A 64 -3.09 -9.69 12.37
N ILE A 65 -2.58 -10.90 12.15
CA ILE A 65 -1.58 -11.21 11.09
C ILE A 65 -1.99 -10.73 9.69
N GLN A 66 -3.28 -10.85 9.36
CA GLN A 66 -3.85 -10.49 8.06
C GLN A 66 -4.10 -8.98 7.91
N HIS A 67 -4.07 -8.24 9.02
CA HIS A 67 -4.44 -6.82 9.06
C HIS A 67 -3.18 -5.95 9.09
N TRP A 68 -3.10 -5.06 8.12
CA TRP A 68 -2.01 -4.13 7.94
C TRP A 68 -2.56 -2.72 7.87
N GLU A 69 -2.20 -1.89 8.85
CA GLU A 69 -2.58 -0.49 8.91
C GLU A 69 -1.76 0.32 7.90
N ILE A 70 -2.40 1.19 7.15
CA ILE A 70 -1.72 2.12 6.25
C ILE A 70 -1.21 3.30 7.08
N VAL A 71 0.11 3.46 7.13
CA VAL A 71 0.80 4.51 7.89
C VAL A 71 0.92 5.78 7.05
N SER A 72 1.33 5.63 5.81
CA SER A 72 1.48 6.77 4.90
C SER A 72 1.28 6.39 3.44
N ILE A 73 0.83 7.35 2.65
CA ILE A 73 0.62 7.24 1.21
C ILE A 73 1.44 8.32 0.53
N SER A 74 2.21 7.95 -0.48
CA SER A 74 2.91 8.88 -1.37
C SER A 74 2.34 8.78 -2.77
N TYR A 75 1.98 9.91 -3.36
CA TYR A 75 1.38 9.98 -4.69
C TYR A 75 1.81 11.25 -5.41
N PHE A 76 1.76 11.22 -6.75
CA PHE A 76 1.97 12.40 -7.57
C PHE A 76 0.62 13.06 -7.87
N ASP A 77 0.48 14.37 -7.64
CA ASP A 77 -0.78 15.12 -7.84
C ASP A 77 -0.89 15.79 -9.23
N GLY A 78 -0.02 15.40 -10.16
CA GLY A 78 0.12 16.04 -11.46
C GLY A 78 1.17 17.16 -11.49
N THR A 79 1.59 17.66 -10.32
CA THR A 79 2.61 18.71 -10.19
C THR A 79 3.78 18.24 -9.33
N ASP A 80 3.50 17.83 -8.08
CA ASP A 80 4.49 17.48 -7.08
C ASP A 80 4.24 16.09 -6.49
N LEU A 81 5.30 15.52 -5.89
CA LEU A 81 5.16 14.38 -4.99
C LEU A 81 4.55 14.86 -3.67
N ARG A 82 3.39 14.30 -3.33
CA ARG A 82 2.69 14.53 -2.06
C ARG A 82 2.79 13.31 -1.17
N LYS A 83 2.79 13.56 0.14
CA LYS A 83 2.69 12.52 1.17
C LYS A 83 1.49 12.83 2.07
N LEU A 84 0.66 11.82 2.30
CA LEU A 84 -0.39 11.83 3.29
C LEU A 84 0.00 10.88 4.42
N ASN A 85 -0.16 11.33 5.65
CA ASN A 85 -0.09 10.48 6.83
C ASN A 85 -1.51 10.05 7.22
N SER A 86 -1.63 9.03 8.07
CA SER A 86 -2.91 8.46 8.51
C SER A 86 -3.95 9.48 9.00
N GLU A 87 -3.52 10.57 9.65
CA GLU A 87 -4.38 11.66 10.12
C GLU A 87 -5.02 12.48 8.98
N GLN A 88 -4.45 12.41 7.78
CA GLN A 88 -4.84 13.21 6.61
C GLN A 88 -5.60 12.38 5.57
N PHE A 89 -5.87 11.12 5.84
CA PHE A 89 -6.58 10.25 4.90
C PHE A 89 -8.03 10.73 4.71
N ASN A 90 -8.42 10.79 3.45
CA ASN A 90 -9.69 11.33 2.98
C ASN A 90 -10.24 10.42 1.87
N ILE A 91 -11.35 10.83 1.25
CA ILE A 91 -11.99 10.07 0.16
C ILE A 91 -11.06 9.79 -1.03
N ASP A 92 -10.02 10.61 -1.26
CA ASP A 92 -9.07 10.39 -2.35
C ASP A 92 -8.02 9.33 -1.98
N ALA A 93 -7.68 9.21 -0.68
CA ALA A 93 -6.90 8.09 -0.17
C ALA A 93 -7.65 6.76 -0.39
N ASP A 94 -8.95 6.70 -0.09
CA ASP A 94 -9.78 5.51 -0.33
C ASP A 94 -9.83 5.12 -1.81
N LYS A 95 -9.95 6.09 -2.72
CA LYS A 95 -9.90 5.81 -4.17
C LYS A 95 -8.55 5.23 -4.58
N MET A 96 -7.44 5.79 -4.09
CA MET A 96 -6.10 5.27 -4.35
C MET A 96 -5.94 3.83 -3.85
N MET A 97 -6.42 3.54 -2.64
CA MET A 97 -6.31 2.21 -2.05
C MET A 97 -7.23 1.19 -2.73
N ASN A 98 -8.44 1.57 -3.12
CA ASN A 98 -9.33 0.71 -3.90
C ASN A 98 -8.77 0.40 -5.30
N ALA A 99 -8.07 1.35 -5.93
CA ALA A 99 -7.40 1.07 -7.20
C ALA A 99 -6.22 0.11 -7.02
N LEU A 100 -5.43 0.27 -5.95
CA LEU A 100 -4.37 -0.67 -5.59
C LEU A 100 -4.93 -2.09 -5.37
N THR A 101 -5.97 -2.24 -4.56
CA THR A 101 -6.54 -3.56 -4.25
C THR A 101 -7.10 -4.23 -5.50
N LEU A 102 -7.74 -3.47 -6.39
CA LEU A 102 -8.21 -3.96 -7.69
C LEU A 102 -7.04 -4.38 -8.60
N ASP A 103 -5.92 -3.66 -8.56
CA ASP A 103 -4.75 -3.98 -9.38
C ASP A 103 -4.03 -5.24 -8.87
N LEU A 104 -3.85 -5.38 -7.55
CA LEU A 104 -3.30 -6.59 -6.93
C LEU A 104 -4.14 -7.84 -7.24
N LYS A 105 -5.47 -7.69 -7.23
CA LYS A 105 -6.41 -8.77 -7.57
C LYS A 105 -6.21 -9.33 -8.98
N LYS A 106 -5.70 -8.57 -9.94
CA LYS A 106 -5.39 -9.06 -11.30
C LYS A 106 -4.25 -10.09 -11.32
N TYR A 107 -3.49 -10.17 -10.23
CA TYR A 107 -2.36 -11.08 -10.06
C TYR A 107 -2.63 -12.09 -8.94
N ASP A 108 -3.91 -12.41 -8.71
CA ASP A 108 -4.38 -13.38 -7.71
C ASP A 108 -4.02 -13.04 -6.25
N VAL A 109 -3.73 -11.77 -5.95
CA VAL A 109 -3.50 -11.29 -4.59
C VAL A 109 -4.76 -10.61 -4.08
N TYR A 110 -5.38 -11.21 -3.05
CA TYR A 110 -6.67 -10.78 -2.52
C TYR A 110 -6.48 -9.89 -1.28
N VAL A 111 -6.89 -8.62 -1.40
CA VAL A 111 -6.81 -7.62 -0.34
C VAL A 111 -8.08 -6.79 -0.28
N GLU A 112 -8.58 -6.53 0.93
CA GLU A 112 -9.72 -5.65 1.18
C GLU A 112 -9.30 -4.42 1.99
N LEU A 113 -9.94 -3.28 1.73
CA LEU A 113 -9.80 -2.06 2.54
C LEU A 113 -10.92 -2.02 3.59
N LYS A 114 -10.58 -1.82 4.87
CA LYS A 114 -11.51 -1.68 6.00
C LYS A 114 -11.26 -0.41 6.80
#